data_AF-A0A925EMF9-F1
#
_entry.id   AF-A0A925EMF9-F1
#
_cell.length_a   1.000
_cell.length_b   1.000
_cell.length_c   1.000
_cell.angle_alpha   90.00
_cell.angle_beta   90.00
_cell.angle_gamma   90.00
#
_symmetry.space_group_name_H-M   'P 1'
#
loop_
_entity.id
_entity.type
_entity.pdbx_description
1 polymer ?
#
loop_
_entity_poly.entity_id
_entity_poly.type
_entity_poly.pdbx_seq_one_letter_code
_entity_poly.pdbx_strand_id
1 'polypeptide(L)'
;MYTPIAIKPLANRVPGRLHLSLEGIETDPNWAEQLERDLAMLPGLTQICASLASGSLLLRFDPKFWDADRIAREIGRILQRPYLYETLATRKPIMPSTQSCQPTTTLIQQLVVSGATWNTDHALPYVHPSAYSHFEPMRLGLRLGTLCTPSTGPDPLSLAFECVAYTAGLPVGDWQQQYRLIEATQSAKLLHTVYRRGRQRLAIVRGEPAEVIAHCQFVQDLEGCHNLGESERQQWLAQAPAVALAYCPLLFGQEAAGNWILVALAQISTLKF
;
A
#
# COMPACT_ATOMS: atom_id res chain seq x y z
N MET A 1 -6.65 -32.36 18.58
CA MET A 1 -6.85 -31.64 17.30
C MET A 1 -5.71 -30.64 17.15
N TYR A 2 -5.02 -30.62 16.02
CA TYR A 2 -3.95 -29.64 15.78
C TYR A 2 -4.56 -28.30 15.36
N THR A 3 -4.15 -27.21 16.00
CA THR A 3 -4.52 -25.85 15.58
C THR A 3 -3.97 -25.57 14.19
N PRO A 4 -4.77 -25.02 13.25
CA PRO A 4 -4.28 -24.64 11.94
C PRO A 4 -3.15 -23.62 12.05
N ILE A 5 -2.12 -23.73 11.20
CA ILE A 5 -1.01 -22.78 11.16
C ILE A 5 -1.37 -21.65 10.19
N ALA A 6 -1.38 -20.41 10.67
CA ALA A 6 -1.56 -19.25 9.81
C ALA A 6 -0.21 -18.81 9.22
N ILE A 7 -0.13 -18.79 7.90
CA ILE A 7 1.04 -18.34 7.14
C ILE A 7 0.71 -16.97 6.55
N LYS A 8 1.34 -15.92 7.08
CA LYS A 8 1.05 -14.52 6.71
C LYS A 8 2.30 -13.83 6.17
N PRO A 9 2.31 -13.24 4.98
CA PRO A 9 3.46 -12.44 4.54
C PRO A 9 3.60 -11.17 5.40
N LEU A 10 4.81 -10.93 5.96
CA LEU A 10 5.07 -9.81 6.88
C LEU A 10 5.51 -8.50 6.19
N ALA A 11 6.09 -8.57 4.98
CA ALA A 11 6.64 -7.41 4.29
C ALA A 11 6.62 -7.54 2.75
N ASN A 12 6.94 -6.42 2.06
CA ASN A 12 6.97 -6.29 0.60
C ASN A 12 7.63 -7.52 -0.08
N ARG A 13 6.94 -8.10 -1.07
CA ARG A 13 7.47 -9.17 -1.93
C ARG A 13 8.61 -8.61 -2.77
N VAL A 14 9.84 -8.83 -2.33
CA VAL A 14 11.03 -8.61 -3.17
C VAL A 14 11.29 -9.93 -3.90
N PRO A 15 11.41 -9.94 -5.25
CA PRO A 15 11.76 -11.15 -5.96
C PRO A 15 12.98 -11.84 -5.35
N GLY A 16 12.83 -13.13 -5.02
CA GLY A 16 13.86 -13.94 -4.39
C GLY A 16 14.06 -13.71 -2.89
N ARG A 17 13.20 -12.94 -2.21
CA ARG A 17 13.20 -12.80 -0.74
C ARG A 17 11.77 -12.79 -0.21
N LEU A 18 11.48 -13.67 0.75
CA LEU A 18 10.17 -13.80 1.37
C LEU A 18 10.30 -13.76 2.89
N HIS A 19 9.46 -12.97 3.54
CA HIS A 19 9.37 -12.91 5.00
C HIS A 19 7.95 -13.24 5.41
N LEU A 20 7.79 -14.36 6.13
CA LEU A 20 6.51 -14.90 6.57
C LEU A 20 6.41 -14.82 8.09
N SER A 21 5.21 -14.60 8.60
CA SER A 21 4.78 -14.93 9.96
C SER A 21 4.22 -16.34 9.91
N LEU A 22 4.63 -17.17 10.86
CA LEU A 22 4.12 -18.52 11.07
C LEU A 22 3.58 -18.59 12.48
N GLU A 23 2.28 -18.33 12.67
CA GLU A 23 1.69 -18.36 14.01
C GLU A 23 1.84 -19.75 14.64
N GLY A 24 2.32 -19.77 15.89
CA GLY A 24 2.58 -20.97 16.68
C GLY A 24 4.03 -21.44 16.65
N ILE A 25 4.90 -20.90 15.78
CA ILE A 25 6.29 -21.40 15.68
C ILE A 25 7.11 -21.01 16.90
N GLU A 26 6.74 -19.89 17.53
CA GLU A 26 7.25 -19.43 18.81
C GLU A 26 7.01 -20.42 19.97
N THR A 27 6.07 -21.36 19.82
CA THR A 27 5.69 -22.30 20.89
C THR A 27 6.46 -23.62 20.86
N ASP A 28 7.16 -23.93 19.76
CA ASP A 28 7.83 -25.22 19.57
C ASP A 28 9.18 -25.04 18.82
N PRO A 29 10.32 -25.01 19.54
CA PRO A 29 11.65 -24.88 18.93
C PRO A 29 12.01 -26.01 17.97
N ASN A 30 11.62 -27.25 18.31
CA ASN A 30 11.90 -28.41 17.46
C ASN A 30 11.18 -28.27 16.13
N TRP A 31 10.00 -27.65 16.15
CA TRP A 31 9.24 -27.39 14.95
C TRP A 31 9.97 -26.41 14.01
N ALA A 32 10.55 -25.32 14.54
CA ALA A 32 11.32 -24.39 13.74
C ALA A 32 12.54 -25.06 13.09
N GLU A 33 13.33 -25.80 13.87
CA GLU A 33 14.52 -26.51 13.37
C GLU A 33 14.17 -27.53 12.29
N GLN A 34 13.08 -28.29 12.47
CA GLN A 34 12.62 -29.25 11.49
C GLN A 34 12.17 -28.56 10.19
N LEU A 35 11.42 -27.46 10.30
CA LEU A 35 10.99 -26.68 9.15
C LEU A 35 12.18 -26.10 8.37
N GLU A 36 13.18 -25.56 9.06
CA GLU A 36 14.41 -25.06 8.42
C GLU A 36 15.15 -26.18 7.68
N ARG A 37 15.31 -27.33 8.32
CA ARG A 37 15.99 -28.51 7.75
C ARG A 37 15.28 -29.01 6.50
N ASP A 38 13.95 -29.13 6.54
CA ASP A 38 13.18 -29.66 5.42
C ASP A 38 13.14 -28.68 4.25
N LEU A 39 12.99 -27.38 4.52
CA LEU A 39 13.08 -26.35 3.48
C LEU A 39 14.47 -26.29 2.86
N ALA A 40 15.54 -26.55 3.62
CA ALA A 40 16.92 -26.51 3.11
C ALA A 40 17.19 -27.60 2.06
N MET A 41 16.36 -28.65 2.01
CA MET A 41 16.45 -29.68 0.99
C MET A 41 15.80 -29.28 -0.34
N LEU A 42 15.05 -28.17 -0.39
CA LEU A 42 14.36 -27.74 -1.59
C LEU A 42 15.30 -26.99 -2.55
N PRO A 43 15.37 -27.38 -3.84
CA PRO A 43 16.29 -26.77 -4.79
C PRO A 43 15.94 -25.30 -5.03
N GLY A 44 16.93 -24.42 -4.95
CA GLY A 44 16.73 -22.98 -5.18
C GLY A 44 16.33 -22.17 -3.94
N LEU A 45 16.16 -22.78 -2.77
CA LEU A 45 16.15 -22.05 -1.50
C LEU A 45 17.59 -21.92 -0.97
N THR A 46 18.07 -20.71 -0.78
CA THR A 46 19.49 -20.44 -0.44
C THR A 46 19.69 -19.93 0.97
N GLN A 47 18.66 -19.36 1.59
CA GLN A 47 18.73 -18.88 2.97
C GLN A 47 17.38 -19.13 3.62
N ILE A 48 17.39 -19.76 4.78
CA ILE A 48 16.20 -20.07 5.57
C ILE A 48 16.56 -19.74 7.01
N CYS A 49 15.75 -18.89 7.65
CA CYS A 49 15.99 -18.48 9.03
C CYS A 49 14.65 -18.25 9.72
N ALA A 50 14.29 -19.16 10.62
CA ALA A 50 13.18 -19.07 11.53
C ALA A 50 13.62 -18.28 12.78
N SER A 51 12.70 -17.45 13.27
CA SER A 51 12.89 -16.65 14.47
C SER A 51 11.78 -16.97 15.45
N LEU A 52 12.09 -17.80 16.45
CA LEU A 52 11.16 -18.15 17.54
C LEU A 52 10.67 -16.92 18.28
N ALA A 53 11.55 -15.94 18.52
CA ALA A 53 11.21 -14.72 19.25
C ALA A 53 10.14 -13.85 18.55
N SER A 54 10.02 -13.96 17.22
CA SER A 54 9.09 -13.14 16.43
C SER A 54 8.01 -13.95 15.71
N GLY A 55 8.03 -15.28 15.84
CA GLY A 55 7.15 -16.17 15.09
C GLY A 55 7.28 -16.01 13.57
N SER A 56 8.49 -15.76 13.06
CA SER A 56 8.70 -15.43 11.65
C SER A 56 9.73 -16.32 10.94
N LEU A 57 9.62 -16.42 9.63
CA LEU A 57 10.49 -17.19 8.74
C LEU A 57 10.96 -16.29 7.59
N LEU A 58 12.26 -16.06 7.52
CA LEU A 58 12.92 -15.35 6.42
C LEU A 58 13.51 -16.35 5.43
N LEU A 59 13.24 -16.13 4.15
CA LEU A 59 13.63 -16.99 3.05
C LEU A 59 14.31 -16.18 1.94
N ARG A 60 15.37 -16.73 1.35
CA ARG A 60 15.86 -16.32 0.03
C ARG A 60 15.73 -17.49 -0.94
N PHE A 61 15.24 -17.18 -2.12
CA PHE A 61 14.94 -18.18 -3.14
C PHE A 61 15.30 -17.69 -4.53
N ASP A 62 15.52 -18.61 -5.45
CA ASP A 62 15.63 -18.30 -6.88
C ASP A 62 14.21 -18.17 -7.48
N PRO A 63 13.82 -16.97 -7.96
CA PRO A 63 12.49 -16.73 -8.52
C PRO A 63 12.20 -17.52 -9.81
N LYS A 64 13.19 -18.19 -10.41
CA LYS A 64 12.97 -19.11 -11.55
C LYS A 64 12.31 -20.43 -11.12
N PHE A 65 12.57 -20.87 -9.90
CA PHE A 65 12.06 -22.14 -9.37
C PHE A 65 10.83 -21.93 -8.48
N TRP A 66 10.82 -20.83 -7.73
CA TRP A 66 9.83 -20.58 -6.69
C TRP A 66 9.15 -19.23 -6.83
N ASP A 67 7.89 -19.20 -6.42
CA ASP A 67 7.13 -18.00 -6.10
C ASP A 67 6.62 -18.10 -4.65
N ALA A 68 6.15 -16.98 -4.10
CA ALA A 68 5.71 -16.92 -2.70
C ALA A 68 4.57 -17.92 -2.39
N ASP A 69 3.67 -18.16 -3.35
CA ASP A 69 2.51 -19.01 -3.15
C ASP A 69 2.91 -20.51 -3.21
N ARG A 70 3.84 -20.88 -4.10
CA ARG A 70 4.48 -22.21 -4.13
C ARG A 70 5.23 -22.50 -2.84
N ILE A 71 6.02 -21.55 -2.35
CA ILE A 71 6.77 -21.70 -1.09
C ILE A 71 5.79 -21.90 0.07
N ALA A 72 4.73 -21.08 0.17
CA ALA A 72 3.75 -21.21 1.24
C ALA A 72 3.01 -22.56 1.22
N ARG A 73 2.66 -23.07 0.03
CA ARG A 73 2.08 -24.41 -0.11
C ARG A 73 3.05 -25.50 0.33
N GLU A 74 4.33 -25.37 -0.01
CA GLU A 74 5.34 -26.36 0.35
C GLU A 74 5.63 -26.36 1.85
N ILE A 75 5.68 -25.18 2.48
CA ILE A 75 5.67 -25.05 3.94
C ILE A 75 4.47 -25.81 4.49
N GLY A 76 3.25 -25.51 4.02
CA GLY A 76 2.05 -26.23 4.46
C GLY A 76 2.11 -27.75 4.34
N ARG A 77 2.77 -28.29 3.31
CA ARG A 77 2.99 -29.74 3.15
C ARG A 77 3.99 -30.30 4.16
N ILE A 78 5.15 -29.65 4.31
CA ILE A 78 6.19 -30.04 5.28
C ILE A 78 5.59 -30.11 6.68
N LEU A 79 4.71 -29.17 7.01
CA LEU A 79 4.05 -29.08 8.31
C LEU A 79 3.07 -30.21 8.61
N GLN A 80 2.60 -30.93 7.59
CA GLN A 80 1.56 -31.98 7.70
C GLN A 80 0.33 -31.55 8.54
N ARG A 81 0.04 -30.25 8.55
CA ARG A 81 -1.06 -29.65 9.31
C ARG A 81 -1.96 -28.86 8.37
N PRO A 82 -3.25 -28.73 8.70
CA PRO A 82 -4.09 -27.74 8.06
C PRO A 82 -3.42 -26.37 8.20
N TYR A 83 -3.23 -25.66 7.09
CA TYR A 83 -2.66 -24.32 7.11
C TYR A 83 -3.62 -23.36 6.41
N LEU A 84 -3.66 -22.13 6.91
CA LEU A 84 -4.31 -21.01 6.26
C LEU A 84 -3.22 -20.13 5.68
N TYR A 85 -3.01 -20.24 4.38
CA TYR A 85 -2.17 -19.28 3.68
C TYR A 85 -3.02 -18.07 3.31
N GLU A 86 -2.75 -16.94 3.94
CA GLU A 86 -3.32 -15.67 3.53
C GLU A 86 -2.64 -15.26 2.22
N THR A 87 -3.15 -15.85 1.14
CA THR A 87 -2.65 -15.63 -0.21
C THR A 87 -3.02 -14.20 -0.56
N LEU A 88 -2.02 -13.32 -0.73
CA LEU A 88 -2.27 -11.96 -1.19
C LEU A 88 -2.93 -11.94 -2.59
N ALA A 89 -2.79 -13.03 -3.37
CA ALA A 89 -3.29 -13.14 -4.74
C ALA A 89 -4.66 -13.83 -4.91
N THR A 90 -5.20 -14.55 -3.90
CA THR A 90 -6.47 -15.32 -4.08
C THR A 90 -7.64 -14.87 -3.23
N ARG A 91 -7.56 -13.72 -2.55
CA ARG A 91 -8.74 -12.86 -2.64
C ARG A 91 -8.78 -12.39 -4.08
N LYS A 92 -9.41 -13.18 -4.97
CA LYS A 92 -10.15 -12.64 -6.12
C LYS A 92 -10.79 -11.39 -5.53
N PRO A 93 -10.39 -10.17 -5.96
CA PRO A 93 -10.74 -8.96 -5.24
C PRO A 93 -12.20 -9.17 -4.90
N ILE A 94 -12.48 -9.26 -3.60
CA ILE A 94 -13.87 -9.14 -3.20
C ILE A 94 -14.06 -7.69 -3.59
N MET A 95 -14.44 -7.48 -4.87
CA MET A 95 -15.04 -6.23 -5.26
C MET A 95 -16.04 -6.07 -4.16
N PRO A 96 -15.90 -5.01 -3.32
CA PRO A 96 -16.87 -4.76 -2.27
C PRO A 96 -18.20 -5.04 -2.93
N SER A 97 -18.94 -6.02 -2.39
CA SER A 97 -20.06 -6.67 -3.09
C SER A 97 -20.79 -5.56 -3.83
N THR A 98 -21.15 -5.69 -5.09
CA THR A 98 -21.67 -4.57 -5.91
C THR A 98 -22.79 -3.76 -5.22
N GLN A 99 -23.38 -4.27 -4.14
CA GLN A 99 -24.21 -3.60 -3.14
C GLN A 99 -23.55 -2.47 -2.30
N SER A 100 -22.23 -2.45 -2.08
CA SER A 100 -21.49 -1.42 -1.32
C SER A 100 -20.94 -0.30 -2.21
N CYS A 101 -20.84 -0.52 -3.52
CA CYS A 101 -20.66 0.57 -4.48
C CYS A 101 -22.05 1.16 -4.80
N GLN A 102 -22.69 1.78 -3.81
CA GLN A 102 -23.67 2.82 -4.11
C GLN A 102 -22.98 3.79 -5.09
N PRO A 103 -23.63 4.22 -6.17
CA PRO A 103 -23.01 5.13 -7.12
C PRO A 103 -22.52 6.35 -6.35
N THR A 104 -21.20 6.45 -6.20
CA THR A 104 -20.60 7.63 -5.58
C THR A 104 -20.92 8.77 -6.52
N THR A 105 -21.50 9.84 -5.98
CA THR A 105 -21.71 11.07 -6.75
C THR A 105 -20.40 11.66 -7.23
N THR A 106 -19.27 11.24 -6.65
CA THR A 106 -17.91 11.67 -7.02
C THR A 106 -17.22 10.63 -7.89
N LEU A 107 -16.68 11.09 -9.02
CA LEU A 107 -15.81 10.32 -9.91
C LEU A 107 -14.45 11.01 -10.00
N ILE A 108 -13.37 10.24 -10.01
CA ILE A 108 -12.04 10.74 -10.38
C ILE A 108 -11.90 10.48 -11.86
N GLN A 109 -11.70 11.54 -12.64
CA GLN A 109 -11.56 11.45 -14.10
C GLN A 109 -10.09 11.34 -14.50
N GLN A 110 -9.24 12.09 -13.81
CA GLN A 110 -7.83 12.16 -14.12
C GLN A 110 -6.98 12.29 -12.86
N LEU A 111 -5.78 11.74 -12.94
CA LEU A 111 -4.70 11.99 -12.00
C LEU A 111 -3.57 12.70 -12.72
N VAL A 112 -3.17 13.85 -12.17
CA VAL A 112 -2.03 14.62 -12.63
C VAL A 112 -0.89 14.41 -11.65
N VAL A 113 0.26 13.98 -12.17
CA VAL A 113 1.50 13.87 -11.41
C VAL A 113 2.64 14.51 -12.19
N SER A 114 3.17 15.63 -11.69
CA SER A 114 4.37 16.30 -12.22
C SER A 114 4.32 16.51 -13.73
N GLY A 115 3.20 17.05 -14.21
CA GLY A 115 2.95 17.33 -15.63
C GLY A 115 2.48 16.13 -16.45
N ALA A 116 2.56 14.90 -15.93
CA ALA A 116 1.93 13.74 -16.56
C ALA A 116 0.46 13.62 -16.13
N THR A 117 -0.42 13.36 -17.10
CA THR A 117 -1.84 13.17 -16.86
C THR A 117 -2.25 11.75 -17.23
N TRP A 118 -2.94 11.06 -16.34
CA TRP A 118 -3.55 9.76 -16.60
C TRP A 118 -5.07 9.86 -16.47
N ASN A 119 -5.77 9.42 -17.51
CA ASN A 119 -7.22 9.26 -17.48
C ASN A 119 -7.54 7.87 -16.91
N THR A 120 -8.40 7.84 -15.90
CA THR A 120 -8.79 6.63 -15.15
C THR A 120 -9.55 5.62 -15.98
N ASP A 121 -10.10 6.02 -17.13
CA ASP A 121 -10.74 5.12 -18.09
C ASP A 121 -9.73 4.22 -18.84
N HIS A 122 -8.44 4.54 -18.74
CA HIS A 122 -7.37 3.75 -19.34
C HIS A 122 -6.66 2.89 -18.31
N ALA A 123 -6.19 1.70 -18.72
CA ALA A 123 -5.33 0.89 -17.89
C ALA A 123 -4.11 1.71 -17.44
N LEU A 124 -3.76 1.58 -16.16
CA LEU A 124 -2.60 2.25 -15.61
C LEU A 124 -1.35 1.74 -16.36
N PRO A 125 -0.42 2.62 -16.80
CA PRO A 125 0.73 2.20 -17.58
C PRO A 125 1.48 1.05 -16.91
N TYR A 126 1.70 -0.04 -17.63
CA TYR A 126 2.49 -1.14 -17.10
C TYR A 126 3.94 -0.67 -16.93
N VAL A 127 4.33 -0.42 -15.68
CA VAL A 127 5.72 -0.20 -15.33
C VAL A 127 6.28 -1.54 -14.88
N HIS A 128 7.27 -2.04 -15.64
CA HIS A 128 7.96 -3.27 -15.28
C HIS A 128 8.51 -3.11 -13.86
N PRO A 129 8.32 -4.11 -12.98
CA PRO A 129 8.88 -4.07 -11.64
C PRO A 129 10.41 -4.20 -11.72
N SER A 130 11.10 -3.12 -12.05
CA SER A 130 12.52 -2.97 -11.76
C SER A 130 12.69 -2.65 -10.27
N ALA A 131 13.89 -2.82 -9.73
CA ALA A 131 14.18 -2.65 -8.29
C ALA A 131 13.79 -1.27 -7.70
N TYR A 132 13.40 -0.30 -8.53
CA TYR A 132 12.99 1.05 -8.14
C TYR A 132 11.50 1.36 -8.39
N SER A 133 10.71 0.39 -8.85
CA SER A 133 9.29 0.59 -9.22
C SER A 133 8.32 0.81 -8.05
N HIS A 134 8.84 0.99 -6.82
CA HIS A 134 8.02 1.24 -5.62
C HIS A 134 7.53 2.68 -5.51
N PHE A 135 8.04 3.58 -6.35
CA PHE A 135 7.73 5.01 -6.35
C PHE A 135 7.15 5.46 -7.69
N GLU A 136 6.30 4.65 -8.31
CA GLU A 136 5.48 5.16 -9.41
C GLU A 136 4.46 6.15 -8.80
N PRO A 137 4.56 7.46 -9.11
CA PRO A 137 3.82 8.49 -8.39
C PRO A 137 2.30 8.37 -8.54
N MET A 138 1.78 7.84 -9.66
CA MET A 138 0.34 7.66 -9.83
C MET A 138 -0.21 6.59 -8.88
N ARG A 139 0.46 5.45 -8.77
CA ARG A 139 0.15 4.41 -7.77
C ARG A 139 0.26 4.95 -6.35
N LEU A 140 1.23 5.81 -6.08
CA LEU A 140 1.35 6.48 -4.78
C LEU A 140 0.15 7.41 -4.54
N GLY A 141 -0.22 8.25 -5.50
CA GLY A 141 -1.39 9.12 -5.44
C GLY A 141 -2.69 8.35 -5.16
N LEU A 142 -2.92 7.25 -5.90
CA LEU A 142 -4.05 6.36 -5.67
C LEU A 142 -4.04 5.77 -4.26
N ARG A 143 -2.90 5.25 -3.81
CA ARG A 143 -2.75 4.72 -2.44
C ARG A 143 -3.07 5.77 -1.39
N LEU A 144 -2.53 6.98 -1.53
CA LEU A 144 -2.76 8.07 -0.57
C LEU A 144 -4.23 8.48 -0.55
N GLY A 145 -4.87 8.60 -1.72
CA GLY A 145 -6.30 8.94 -1.81
C GLY A 145 -7.21 7.86 -1.22
N THR A 146 -6.87 6.58 -1.42
CA THR A 146 -7.58 5.44 -0.80
C THR A 146 -7.39 5.42 0.72
N LEU A 147 -6.18 5.69 1.20
CA LEU A 147 -5.91 5.70 2.64
C LEU A 147 -6.44 6.95 3.33
N CYS A 148 -6.52 8.11 2.69
CA CYS A 148 -6.94 9.34 3.37
C CYS A 148 -8.46 9.36 3.60
N THR A 149 -8.92 8.80 4.72
CA THR A 149 -10.34 8.65 5.09
C THR A 149 -10.65 9.36 6.40
N PRO A 150 -11.85 9.99 6.54
CA PRO A 150 -12.32 10.49 7.83
C PRO A 150 -12.38 9.42 8.92
N SER A 151 -12.43 9.83 10.19
CA SER A 151 -12.56 8.91 11.33
C SER A 151 -13.88 8.14 11.36
N THR A 152 -14.92 8.67 10.71
CA THR A 152 -16.25 8.04 10.59
C THR A 152 -16.32 6.96 9.52
N GLY A 153 -15.25 6.76 8.74
CA GLY A 153 -15.20 5.83 7.61
C GLY A 153 -14.87 6.52 6.28
N PRO A 154 -14.78 5.75 5.17
CA PRO A 154 -14.44 6.30 3.87
C PRO A 154 -15.56 7.21 3.34
N ASP A 155 -15.18 8.40 2.89
CA ASP A 155 -16.11 9.34 2.24
C ASP A 155 -16.25 9.05 0.72
N PRO A 156 -17.18 9.69 0.00
CA PRO A 156 -17.37 9.43 -1.43
C PRO A 156 -16.10 9.58 -2.27
N LEU A 157 -15.20 10.50 -1.90
CA LEU A 157 -13.95 10.70 -2.62
C LEU A 157 -12.94 9.59 -2.32
N SER A 158 -12.82 9.13 -1.07
CA SER A 158 -11.98 7.98 -0.71
C SER A 158 -12.45 6.71 -1.42
N LEU A 159 -13.77 6.51 -1.50
CA LEU A 159 -14.37 5.41 -2.26
C LEU A 159 -14.10 5.52 -3.77
N ALA A 160 -14.10 6.74 -4.32
CA ALA A 160 -13.72 6.95 -5.73
C ALA A 160 -12.26 6.56 -5.99
N PHE A 161 -11.33 6.93 -5.10
CA PHE A 161 -9.93 6.48 -5.19
C PHE A 161 -9.78 4.96 -5.09
N GLU A 162 -10.48 4.35 -4.13
CA GLU A 162 -10.52 2.90 -3.97
C GLU A 162 -11.03 2.19 -5.25
N CYS A 163 -12.12 2.68 -5.85
CA CYS A 163 -12.67 2.15 -7.09
C CYS A 163 -11.67 2.22 -8.26
N VAL A 164 -11.02 3.38 -8.45
CA VAL A 164 -10.01 3.58 -9.50
C VAL A 164 -8.80 2.65 -9.26
N ALA A 165 -8.34 2.55 -8.02
CA ALA A 165 -7.22 1.67 -7.67
C ALA A 165 -7.53 0.19 -7.92
N TYR A 166 -8.74 -0.28 -7.56
CA TYR A 166 -9.18 -1.64 -7.87
C TYR A 166 -9.26 -1.90 -9.37
N THR A 167 -9.82 -0.96 -10.14
CA THR A 167 -9.94 -1.06 -11.59
C THR A 167 -8.55 -1.11 -12.25
N ALA A 168 -7.58 -0.41 -11.68
CA ALA A 168 -6.17 -0.46 -12.08
C ALA A 168 -5.42 -1.74 -11.60
N GLY A 169 -6.10 -2.69 -10.95
CA GLY A 169 -5.50 -3.93 -10.47
C GLY A 169 -4.54 -3.75 -9.29
N LEU A 170 -4.71 -2.68 -8.51
CA LEU A 170 -3.84 -2.37 -7.37
C LEU A 170 -4.33 -3.09 -6.09
N PRO A 171 -3.41 -3.46 -5.17
CA PRO A 171 -3.75 -4.26 -4.00
C PRO A 171 -4.29 -3.38 -2.86
N VAL A 172 -5.47 -2.79 -3.05
CA VAL A 172 -6.10 -1.87 -2.09
C VAL A 172 -6.27 -2.49 -0.71
N GLY A 173 -6.76 -3.73 -0.65
CA GLY A 173 -6.94 -4.46 0.61
C GLY A 173 -5.64 -4.59 1.40
N ASP A 174 -4.51 -4.85 0.73
CA ASP A 174 -3.20 -4.91 1.37
C ASP A 174 -2.79 -3.56 1.96
N TRP A 175 -3.07 -2.45 1.26
CA TRP A 175 -2.78 -1.12 1.78
C TRP A 175 -3.58 -0.83 3.05
N GLN A 176 -4.89 -1.06 3.02
CA GLN A 176 -5.77 -0.83 4.16
C GLN A 176 -5.39 -1.70 5.37
N GLN A 177 -4.95 -2.95 5.14
CA GLN A 177 -4.48 -3.83 6.23
C GLN A 177 -3.12 -3.41 6.80
N GLN A 178 -2.21 -2.92 5.96
CA GLN A 178 -0.86 -2.53 6.39
C GLN A 178 -0.82 -1.21 7.16
N TYR A 179 -1.78 -0.32 6.93
CA TYR A 179 -1.82 1.01 7.52
C TYR A 179 -3.00 1.15 8.48
N ARG A 180 -2.69 1.19 9.77
CA ARG A 180 -3.70 1.42 10.82
C ARG A 180 -3.87 2.93 11.07
N LEU A 181 -5.08 3.45 10.90
CA LEU A 181 -5.41 4.84 11.25
C LEU A 181 -5.16 5.08 12.75
N ILE A 182 -4.46 6.16 13.08
CA ILE A 182 -4.19 6.62 14.45
C ILE A 182 -4.99 7.88 14.75
N GLU A 183 -5.02 8.81 13.79
CA GLU A 183 -5.56 10.15 13.96
C GLU A 183 -6.18 10.62 12.64
N ALA A 184 -7.31 11.31 12.72
CA ALA A 184 -7.92 12.00 11.60
C ALA A 184 -8.48 13.34 12.08
N THR A 185 -8.08 14.41 11.40
CA THR A 185 -8.50 15.78 11.66
C THR A 185 -9.05 16.37 10.37
N GLN A 186 -10.29 16.82 10.41
CA GLN A 186 -10.97 17.40 9.25
C GLN A 186 -11.27 18.87 9.50
N SER A 187 -10.98 19.69 8.49
CA SER A 187 -11.37 21.09 8.40
C SER A 187 -12.27 21.29 7.18
N ALA A 188 -12.70 22.54 6.95
CA ALA A 188 -13.51 22.86 5.77
C ALA A 188 -12.80 22.58 4.44
N LYS A 189 -11.47 22.65 4.41
CA LYS A 189 -10.68 22.60 3.16
C LYS A 189 -9.70 21.43 3.09
N LEU A 190 -9.35 20.85 4.24
CA LEU A 190 -8.33 19.82 4.37
C LEU A 190 -8.83 18.65 5.22
N LEU A 191 -8.49 17.43 4.80
CA LEU A 191 -8.50 16.24 5.64
C LEU A 191 -7.05 15.81 5.89
N HIS A 192 -6.67 15.77 7.16
CA HIS A 192 -5.37 15.29 7.64
C HIS A 192 -5.57 13.95 8.35
N THR A 193 -4.74 12.97 8.03
CA THR A 193 -4.80 11.62 8.63
C THR A 193 -3.40 11.12 8.95
N VAL A 194 -3.26 10.37 10.04
CA VAL A 194 -1.98 9.75 10.43
C VAL A 194 -2.16 8.25 10.57
N TYR A 195 -1.33 7.51 9.86
CA TYR A 195 -1.32 6.06 9.82
C TYR A 195 -0.08 5.47 10.49
N ARG A 196 -0.21 4.25 11.03
CA ARG A 196 0.89 3.41 11.51
C ARG A 196 1.09 2.21 10.60
N ARG A 197 2.34 1.93 10.23
CA ARG A 197 2.78 0.68 9.60
C ARG A 197 3.99 0.15 10.36
N GLY A 198 3.79 -0.86 11.22
CA GLY A 198 4.82 -1.30 12.15
C GLY A 198 5.29 -0.17 13.07
N ARG A 199 6.59 0.16 13.03
CA ARG A 199 7.18 1.29 13.78
C ARG A 199 7.14 2.64 13.05
N GLN A 200 6.76 2.63 11.77
CA GLN A 200 6.72 3.84 10.95
C GLN A 200 5.35 4.51 11.06
N ARG A 201 5.35 5.84 10.97
CA ARG A 201 4.15 6.67 10.88
C ARG A 201 4.16 7.42 9.55
N LEU A 202 2.98 7.59 8.97
CA LEU A 202 2.76 8.28 7.71
C LEU A 202 1.61 9.27 7.90
N ALA A 203 1.88 10.57 7.77
CA ALA A 203 0.83 11.57 7.68
C ALA A 203 0.43 11.75 6.21
N ILE A 204 -0.86 11.88 5.96
CA ILE A 204 -1.45 12.08 4.63
C ILE A 204 -2.42 13.25 4.75
N VAL A 205 -2.34 14.18 3.81
CA VAL A 205 -3.27 15.29 3.69
C VAL A 205 -3.88 15.31 2.30
N ARG A 206 -5.18 15.58 2.23
CA ARG A 206 -5.86 15.90 0.97
C ARG A 206 -6.80 17.08 1.14
N GLY A 207 -7.06 17.80 0.06
CA GLY A 207 -7.99 18.92 0.09
C GLY A 207 -7.85 19.89 -1.08
N GLU A 208 -8.25 21.14 -0.84
CA GLU A 208 -8.12 22.22 -1.83
C GLU A 208 -6.63 22.40 -2.23
N PRO A 209 -6.30 22.50 -3.54
CA PRO A 209 -4.91 22.55 -4.00
C PRO A 209 -4.09 23.66 -3.36
N ALA A 210 -4.64 24.87 -3.25
CA ALA A 210 -3.93 26.00 -2.65
C ALA A 210 -3.52 25.74 -1.18
N GLU A 211 -4.42 25.16 -0.39
CA GLU A 211 -4.15 24.86 1.02
C GLU A 211 -3.12 23.74 1.16
N VAL A 212 -3.25 22.65 0.39
CA VAL A 212 -2.29 21.53 0.47
C VAL A 212 -0.90 21.98 0.00
N ILE A 213 -0.81 22.69 -1.13
CA ILE A 213 0.46 23.14 -1.71
C ILE A 213 1.16 24.14 -0.78
N ALA A 214 0.42 25.00 -0.08
CA ALA A 214 0.99 25.93 0.90
C ALA A 214 1.75 25.22 2.04
N HIS A 215 1.41 23.96 2.35
CA HIS A 215 2.12 23.15 3.33
C HIS A 215 3.28 22.32 2.75
N CYS A 216 3.37 22.20 1.43
CA CYS A 216 4.37 21.37 0.77
C CYS A 216 5.69 22.10 0.59
N GLN A 217 6.79 21.44 0.93
CA GLN A 217 8.16 21.87 0.62
C GLN A 217 8.79 21.05 -0.51
N PHE A 218 8.27 19.84 -0.73
CA PHE A 218 8.80 18.89 -1.68
C PHE A 218 7.70 18.42 -2.63
N VAL A 219 8.12 17.84 -3.74
CA VAL A 219 7.26 17.13 -4.70
C VAL A 219 7.89 15.78 -5.02
N GLN A 220 7.04 14.77 -5.22
CA GLN A 220 7.43 13.43 -5.65
C GLN A 220 6.99 13.22 -7.10
N ASP A 221 7.96 12.96 -7.98
CA ASP A 221 7.73 12.68 -9.40
C ASP A 221 8.46 11.40 -9.85
N LEU A 222 8.58 11.23 -11.17
CA LEU A 222 9.28 10.08 -11.79
C LEU A 222 10.80 10.12 -11.57
N GLU A 223 11.38 11.29 -11.31
CA GLU A 223 12.81 11.48 -11.03
C GLU A 223 13.13 11.30 -9.53
N GLY A 224 12.14 11.47 -8.66
CA GLY A 224 12.25 11.23 -7.23
C GLY A 224 11.56 12.31 -6.39
N CYS A 225 12.03 12.47 -5.16
CA CYS A 225 11.58 13.53 -4.27
C CYS A 225 12.57 14.70 -4.34
N HIS A 226 12.08 15.90 -4.68
CA HIS A 226 12.90 17.11 -4.78
C HIS A 226 12.12 18.35 -4.28
N ASN A 227 12.80 19.49 -4.15
CA ASN A 227 12.20 20.71 -3.62
C ASN A 227 11.11 21.25 -4.57
N LEU A 228 9.96 21.61 -4.01
CA LEU A 228 8.85 22.21 -4.75
C LEU A 228 9.08 23.72 -4.92
N GLY A 229 9.59 24.09 -6.10
CA GLY A 229 9.89 25.48 -6.48
C GLY A 229 8.64 26.32 -6.78
N GLU A 230 8.80 27.65 -6.82
CA GLU A 230 7.67 28.55 -7.04
C GLU A 230 7.01 28.36 -8.42
N SER A 231 7.79 28.15 -9.47
CA SER A 231 7.26 27.88 -10.82
C SER A 231 6.38 26.63 -10.85
N GLU A 232 6.79 25.57 -10.14
CA GLU A 232 6.03 24.33 -10.05
C GLU A 232 4.76 24.53 -9.24
N ARG A 233 4.80 25.26 -8.12
CA ARG A 233 3.60 25.61 -7.35
C ARG A 233 2.56 26.26 -8.23
N GLN A 234 2.95 27.24 -9.04
CA GLN A 234 2.04 27.92 -9.95
C GLN A 234 1.49 26.96 -11.02
N GLN A 235 2.30 26.06 -11.55
CA GLN A 235 1.85 25.04 -12.50
C GLN A 235 0.82 24.08 -11.88
N TRP A 236 1.04 23.62 -10.65
CA TRP A 236 0.08 22.77 -9.95
C TRP A 236 -1.22 23.51 -9.63
N LEU A 237 -1.15 24.77 -9.19
CA LEU A 237 -2.32 25.59 -8.89
C LEU A 237 -3.18 25.87 -10.13
N ALA A 238 -2.58 25.90 -11.33
CA ALA A 238 -3.31 26.12 -12.58
C ALA A 238 -4.21 24.93 -12.99
N GLN A 239 -4.10 23.77 -12.34
CA GLN A 239 -4.82 22.53 -12.71
C GLN A 239 -6.20 22.38 -12.04
N ALA A 240 -6.78 23.47 -11.52
CA ALA A 240 -8.11 23.45 -10.88
C ALA A 240 -9.25 23.26 -11.91
N PRO A 241 -10.37 22.58 -11.55
CA PRO A 241 -10.71 22.04 -10.23
C PRO A 241 -10.11 20.65 -9.98
N ALA A 242 -9.39 20.50 -8.85
CA ALA A 242 -8.80 19.24 -8.45
C ALA A 242 -8.72 19.12 -6.93
N VAL A 243 -8.45 17.91 -6.44
CA VAL A 243 -8.07 17.64 -5.04
C VAL A 243 -6.59 17.31 -5.00
N ALA A 244 -5.84 18.03 -4.17
CA ALA A 244 -4.42 17.76 -3.97
C ALA A 244 -4.19 16.68 -2.92
N LEU A 245 -3.13 15.90 -3.12
CA LEU A 245 -2.66 14.84 -2.23
C LEU A 245 -1.20 15.09 -1.88
N ALA A 246 -0.90 15.08 -0.58
CA ALA A 246 0.47 15.14 -0.08
C ALA A 246 0.66 14.18 1.10
N TYR A 247 1.91 13.83 1.39
CA TYR A 247 2.25 13.01 2.54
C TYR A 247 3.50 13.52 3.25
N CYS A 248 3.67 13.08 4.50
CA CYS A 248 4.86 13.35 5.30
C CYS A 248 5.23 12.07 6.09
N PRO A 249 6.36 11.41 5.78
CA PRO A 249 6.89 10.34 6.61
C PRO A 249 7.29 10.90 7.97
N LEU A 250 6.74 10.33 9.05
CA LEU A 250 7.03 10.78 10.41
C LEU A 250 8.03 9.82 11.05
N LEU A 251 9.23 10.31 11.33
CA LEU A 251 10.27 9.55 12.03
C LEU A 251 10.19 9.82 13.53
N PHE A 252 10.34 8.78 14.36
CA PHE A 252 10.62 8.89 15.80
C PHE A 252 9.77 9.91 16.60
N GLY A 253 8.45 9.87 16.44
CA GLY A 253 7.56 10.73 17.22
C GLY A 253 7.46 12.18 16.73
N GLN A 254 8.07 12.51 15.59
CA GLN A 254 7.86 13.81 14.94
C GLN A 254 6.39 14.07 14.64
N GLU A 255 6.02 15.35 14.75
CA GLU A 255 4.77 15.89 14.23
C GLU A 255 4.96 16.34 12.78
N ALA A 256 3.85 16.41 12.03
CA ALA A 256 3.87 16.81 10.62
C ALA A 256 4.05 18.33 10.47
N ALA A 257 5.27 18.83 10.73
CA ALA A 257 5.60 20.24 10.69
C ALA A 257 6.28 20.61 9.35
N GLY A 258 5.49 21.06 8.37
CA GLY A 258 5.95 21.80 7.19
C GLY A 258 6.74 21.03 6.11
N ASN A 259 7.14 19.78 6.33
CA ASN A 259 7.94 19.00 5.38
C ASN A 259 7.06 18.08 4.51
N TRP A 260 5.97 18.61 3.97
CA TRP A 260 5.06 17.83 3.14
C TRP A 260 5.59 17.65 1.73
N ILE A 261 5.32 16.47 1.17
CA ILE A 261 5.69 16.04 -0.17
C ILE A 261 4.40 15.97 -1.00
N LEU A 262 4.25 16.88 -1.96
CA LEU A 262 3.15 16.88 -2.93
C LEU A 262 3.32 15.69 -3.89
N VAL A 263 2.24 14.97 -4.18
CA VAL A 263 2.30 13.78 -5.05
C VAL A 263 1.42 13.92 -6.27
N ALA A 264 0.16 14.29 -6.08
CA ALA A 264 -0.82 14.23 -7.15
C ALA A 264 -1.93 15.26 -6.99
N LEU A 265 -2.55 15.61 -8.12
CA LEU A 265 -3.86 16.22 -8.18
C LEU A 265 -4.84 15.24 -8.82
N ALA A 266 -6.00 15.06 -8.19
CA ALA A 266 -7.10 14.29 -8.75
C ALA A 266 -8.17 15.25 -9.27
N GLN A 267 -8.43 15.23 -10.58
CA GLN A 267 -9.56 15.94 -11.16
C GLN A 267 -10.83 15.15 -10.90
N ILE A 268 -11.80 15.80 -10.27
CA ILE A 268 -13.03 15.17 -9.81
C ILE A 268 -14.24 15.76 -10.52
N SER A 269 -15.23 14.92 -10.82
CA SER A 269 -16.54 15.37 -11.27
C SER A 269 -17.61 14.88 -10.31
N THR A 270 -18.55 15.78 -10.00
CA THR A 270 -19.71 15.46 -9.17
C THR A 270 -20.95 15.32 -10.05
N LEU A 271 -21.53 14.14 -10.11
CA LEU A 271 -22.81 13.90 -10.77
C LEU A 271 -23.93 14.53 -9.94
N LYS A 272 -24.67 15.46 -10.54
CA LYS A 272 -25.93 15.97 -9.99
C LYS A 272 -27.04 15.04 -10.50
N PHE A 273 -27.62 14.25 -9.61
CA PHE A 273 -28.82 13.45 -9.88
C PHE A 273 -30.08 14.29 -9.67
#